data_AF-A0A076NSB2-F1
#
_entry.id   AF-A0A076NSB2-F1
#
_cell.length_a   1.000
_cell.length_b   1.000
_cell.length_c   1.000
_cell.angle_alpha   90.00
_cell.angle_beta   90.00
_cell.angle_gamma   90.00
#
_symmetry.space_group_name_H-M   'P 1'
#
loop_
_entity.id
_entity.type
_entity.pdbx_description
1 polymer ?
#
loop_
_entity_poly.entity_id
_entity_poly.type
_entity_poly.pdbx_seq_one_letter_code
_entity_poly.pdbx_strand_id
1 'polypeptide(L)'
;MKHYVRIHYQVPELGGELLNIAELEEINSERCTMVRMIELDPEETITGVFVDGRVIGQANEPMPAVPHPDSYDAIEGITAVKLTRMEFEGLWGEAKVKFPEIG
;
A
#
# COMPACT_ATOMS: atom_id res chain seq x y z
N MET A 1 -3.77 3.05 -15.75
CA MET A 1 -3.87 4.33 -14.99
C MET A 1 -3.23 4.12 -13.63
N LYS A 2 -2.63 5.15 -13.02
CA LYS A 2 -2.04 5.00 -11.68
C LYS A 2 -2.98 5.50 -10.60
N HIS A 3 -3.04 4.76 -9.50
CA HIS A 3 -3.81 5.09 -8.30
C HIS A 3 -2.87 5.11 -7.10
N TYR A 4 -3.07 6.07 -6.21
CA TYR A 4 -2.32 6.17 -4.97
C TYR A 4 -3.33 6.12 -3.83
N VAL A 5 -3.14 5.20 -2.90
CA VAL A 5 -4.11 4.94 -1.85
C VAL A 5 -3.42 4.64 -0.54
N ARG A 6 -4.00 5.14 0.54
CA ARG A 6 -3.74 4.66 1.89
C ARG A 6 -4.85 3.68 2.26
N ILE A 7 -4.47 2.51 2.74
CA ILE A 7 -5.38 1.42 3.08
C ILE A 7 -5.18 1.09 4.55
N HIS A 8 -6.29 1.04 5.29
CA HIS A 8 -6.37 0.43 6.61
C HIS A 8 -7.28 -0.77 6.50
N TYR A 9 -6.74 -1.96 6.74
CA TYR A 9 -7.51 -3.19 6.79
C TYR A 9 -7.55 -3.71 8.22
N GLN A 10 -8.73 -3.71 8.82
CA GLN A 10 -8.99 -4.37 10.09
C GLN A 10 -9.44 -5.80 9.80
N VAL A 11 -8.69 -6.79 10.27
CA VAL A 11 -9.01 -8.20 10.10
C VAL A 11 -10.05 -8.59 11.15
N PRO A 12 -11.36 -8.69 10.81
CA PRO A 12 -12.41 -8.76 11.82
C PRO A 12 -12.33 -10.05 12.67
N GLU A 13 -11.84 -11.13 12.07
CA GLU A 13 -11.78 -12.47 12.69
C GLU A 13 -10.54 -12.68 13.57
N LEU A 14 -9.44 -11.97 13.28
CA LEU A 14 -8.15 -12.17 13.94
C LEU A 14 -7.75 -11.02 14.87
N GLY A 15 -8.50 -9.92 14.87
CA GLY A 15 -8.21 -8.73 15.67
C GLY A 15 -6.92 -8.01 15.30
N GLY A 16 -6.36 -8.31 14.13
CA GLY A 16 -5.18 -7.65 13.59
C GLY A 16 -5.55 -6.47 12.68
N GLU A 17 -4.58 -5.60 12.42
CA GLU A 17 -4.70 -4.55 11.43
C GLU A 17 -3.50 -4.51 10.51
N LEU A 18 -3.73 -4.07 9.27
CA LEU A 18 -2.71 -3.79 8.29
C LEU A 18 -2.88 -2.34 7.81
N LEU A 19 -1.79 -1.60 7.80
CA LEU A 19 -1.74 -0.21 7.37
C LEU A 19 -0.70 -0.12 6.27
N ASN A 20 -1.15 0.16 5.05
CA ASN A 20 -0.21 0.36 3.96
C ASN A 20 -0.59 1.53 3.06
N ILE A 21 0.40 2.03 2.35
CA ILE A 21 0.28 3.09 1.36
C ILE A 21 0.81 2.55 0.04
N ALA A 22 -0.02 2.55 -0.99
CA ALA A 22 0.22 1.85 -2.23
C ALA A 22 0.17 2.78 -3.44
N GLU A 23 1.10 2.57 -4.37
CA GLU A 23 0.96 2.94 -5.77
C GLU A 23 0.53 1.70 -6.54
N LEU A 24 -0.60 1.83 -7.23
CA LEU A 24 -1.21 0.79 -8.01
C LEU A 24 -1.25 1.19 -9.48
N GLU A 25 -1.08 0.22 -10.38
CA GLU A 25 -1.31 0.40 -11.80
C GLU A 25 -2.49 -0.45 -12.26
N GLU A 26 -3.49 0.22 -12.83
CA GLU A 26 -4.72 -0.40 -13.32
C GLU A 26 -4.44 -1.39 -14.45
N ILE A 27 -4.93 -2.62 -14.26
CA ILE A 27 -4.95 -3.67 -15.29
C ILE A 27 -6.25 -3.56 -16.09
N ASN A 28 -7.37 -3.41 -15.37
CA ASN A 28 -8.71 -3.16 -15.89
C ASN A 28 -9.56 -2.48 -14.80
N SER A 29 -10.85 -2.25 -15.08
CA SER A 29 -11.78 -1.58 -14.17
C SER A 29 -12.01 -2.27 -12.81
N GLU A 30 -11.53 -3.50 -12.62
CA GLU A 30 -11.76 -4.30 -11.41
C GLU A 30 -10.46 -4.67 -10.67
N ARG A 31 -9.30 -4.51 -11.31
CA ARG A 31 -8.02 -5.01 -10.80
C ARG A 31 -6.85 -4.07 -11.09
N CYS A 32 -5.94 -4.01 -10.14
CA CYS A 32 -4.66 -3.33 -10.27
C CYS A 32 -3.49 -4.27 -9.94
N THR A 33 -2.31 -3.94 -10.44
CA THR A 33 -1.04 -4.49 -9.93
C THR A 33 -0.46 -3.55 -8.88
N MET A 34 0.20 -4.12 -7.87
CA MET A 34 0.97 -3.35 -6.88
C MET A 34 2.30 -2.94 -7.51
N VAL A 35 2.58 -1.63 -7.59
CA VAL A 35 3.84 -1.09 -8.15
C VAL A 35 4.82 -0.80 -7.02
N ARG A 36 4.37 -0.02 -6.04
CA ARG A 36 5.10 0.29 -4.81
C ARG A 36 4.17 0.19 -3.63
N MET A 37 4.66 -0.29 -2.50
CA MET A 37 3.93 -0.32 -1.24
C MET A 37 4.83 0.12 -0.10
N ILE A 38 4.28 0.86 0.86
CA ILE A 38 4.88 1.18 2.15
C ILE A 38 4.00 0.51 3.21
N GLU A 39 4.57 -0.35 4.03
CA GLU A 39 3.89 -0.91 5.20
C GLU A 39 4.18 -0.01 6.42
N LEU A 40 3.16 0.20 7.23
CA LEU A 40 3.21 0.96 8.48
C LEU A 40 2.83 0.06 9.65
N ASP A 41 3.38 0.35 10.83
CA ASP A 41 2.83 -0.15 12.09
C ASP A 41 1.64 0.70 12.58
N PRO A 42 0.95 0.31 13.67
CA PRO A 42 -0.15 1.08 14.26
C PRO A 42 0.21 2.50 14.71
N GLU A 43 1.50 2.80 14.91
CA GLU A 43 2.01 4.13 15.27
C GLU A 43 2.37 4.96 14.01
N GLU A 44 1.97 4.49 12.82
CA GLU A 44 2.26 5.06 11.51
C GLU A 44 3.75 5.13 11.16
N THR A 45 4.57 4.29 11.78
CA THR A 45 5.99 4.20 11.46
C THR A 45 6.19 3.25 10.27
N ILE A 46 6.96 3.68 9.27
CA ILE A 46 7.33 2.84 8.12
C ILE A 46 8.09 1.61 8.59
N THR A 47 7.55 0.41 8.41
CA THR A 47 8.19 -0.86 8.83
C THR A 47 8.86 -1.59 7.67
N GLY A 48 8.35 -1.42 6.46
CA GLY A 48 8.91 -2.02 5.25
C GLY A 48 8.31 -1.45 3.98
N VAL A 49 8.83 -1.91 2.84
CA VAL A 49 8.35 -1.55 1.51
C VAL A 49 8.32 -2.75 0.59
N PHE A 50 7.48 -2.68 -0.44
CA PHE A 50 7.53 -3.55 -1.61
C PHE A 50 7.83 -2.71 -2.85
N VAL A 51 8.83 -3.11 -3.63
CA VAL A 51 9.20 -2.47 -4.91
C VAL A 51 10.00 -3.44 -5.76
N ASP A 52 9.88 -3.36 -7.08
CA ASP A 52 10.60 -4.21 -8.04
C ASP A 52 10.45 -5.72 -7.76
N GLY A 53 9.26 -6.13 -7.29
CA GLY A 53 8.95 -7.54 -7.01
C GLY A 53 9.62 -8.11 -5.76
N ARG A 54 10.12 -7.26 -4.84
CA ARG A 54 10.74 -7.68 -3.58
C ARG A 54 10.24 -6.88 -2.39
N VAL A 55 10.26 -7.54 -1.23
CA VAL A 55 10.04 -6.93 0.08
C VAL A 55 11.37 -6.50 0.69
N ILE A 56 11.40 -5.31 1.27
CA ILE A 56 12.52 -4.76 2.05
C ILE A 56 11.97 -4.33 3.42
N GLY A 57 12.67 -4.71 4.49
CA GLY A 57 12.18 -4.50 5.87
C GLY A 57 11.03 -5.44 6.22
N GLN A 58 10.11 -4.97 7.05
CA GLN A 58 8.94 -5.72 7.50
C GLN A 58 7.69 -5.22 6.74
N ALA A 59 7.42 -5.82 5.59
CA ALA A 59 6.19 -5.59 4.84
C ALA A 59 5.61 -6.92 4.36
N ASN A 60 4.30 -6.94 4.10
CA ASN A 60 3.68 -8.09 3.47
C ASN A 60 3.96 -8.10 1.96
N GLU A 61 4.10 -9.28 1.37
CA GLU A 61 4.16 -9.40 -0.08
C GLU A 61 2.74 -9.26 -0.65
N PRO A 62 2.50 -8.30 -1.56
CA PRO A 62 1.19 -8.10 -2.16
C PRO A 62 0.83 -9.25 -3.10
N MET A 63 -0.47 -9.49 -3.27
CA MET A 63 -0.94 -10.40 -4.32
C MET A 63 -0.57 -9.85 -5.72
N PRO A 64 -0.34 -10.72 -6.73
CA PRO A 64 -0.02 -10.29 -8.10
C PRO A 64 -1.06 -9.36 -8.73
N ALA A 65 -2.33 -9.50 -8.31
CA ALA A 65 -3.40 -8.59 -8.66
C ALA A 65 -4.26 -8.33 -7.42
N VAL A 66 -4.56 -7.06 -7.17
CA VAL A 66 -5.40 -6.58 -6.07
C VAL A 66 -6.68 -5.95 -6.62
N PRO A 67 -7.77 -5.86 -5.84
CA PRO A 67 -8.98 -5.18 -6.30
C PRO A 67 -8.71 -3.71 -6.63
N HIS A 68 -9.47 -3.16 -7.58
CA HIS A 68 -9.37 -1.73 -7.92
C HIS A 68 -9.80 -0.86 -6.73
N PRO A 69 -9.10 0.26 -6.43
CA PRO A 69 -9.44 1.14 -5.31
C PRO A 69 -10.89 1.60 -5.23
N ASP A 70 -11.54 1.79 -6.38
CA ASP A 70 -12.96 2.18 -6.43
C ASP A 70 -13.91 1.13 -5.86
N SER A 71 -13.43 -0.10 -5.63
CA SER A 71 -14.21 -1.18 -5.00
C SER A 71 -13.98 -1.32 -3.50
N TYR A 72 -13.01 -0.61 -2.92
CA TYR A 72 -12.61 -0.84 -1.52
C TYR A 72 -13.70 -0.48 -0.51
N ASP A 73 -14.55 0.50 -0.80
CA ASP A 73 -15.69 0.87 0.06
C ASP A 73 -16.72 -0.28 0.22
N ALA A 74 -16.71 -1.27 -0.68
CA ALA A 74 -17.57 -2.44 -0.62
C ALA A 74 -16.93 -3.64 0.10
N ILE A 75 -15.69 -3.53 0.58
CA ILE A 75 -14.96 -4.61 1.23
C ILE A 75 -15.00 -4.41 2.74
N GLU A 76 -15.56 -5.38 3.45
CA GLU A 76 -15.64 -5.35 4.91
C GLU A 76 -14.24 -5.27 5.55
N GLY A 77 -14.11 -4.38 6.55
CA GLY A 77 -12.87 -4.16 7.28
C GLY A 77 -11.85 -3.27 6.54
N ILE A 78 -12.10 -2.89 5.28
CA ILE A 78 -11.22 -1.97 4.54
C ILE A 78 -11.74 -0.54 4.64
N THR A 79 -10.87 0.37 5.04
CA THR A 79 -11.03 1.81 4.83
C THR A 79 -9.89 2.28 3.94
N ALA A 80 -10.20 3.03 2.88
CA ALA A 80 -9.20 3.55 1.97
C ALA A 80 -9.37 5.04 1.70
N VAL A 81 -8.24 5.74 1.60
CA VAL A 81 -8.19 7.17 1.25
C VAL A 81 -7.35 7.32 -0.01
N LYS A 82 -7.91 7.98 -1.03
CA LYS A 82 -7.16 8.33 -2.24
C LYS A 82 -6.12 9.40 -1.91
N LEU A 83 -4.91 9.18 -2.38
CA LEU A 83 -3.81 10.13 -2.30
C LEU A 83 -3.54 10.73 -3.68
N THR A 84 -3.01 11.93 -3.68
CA THR A 84 -2.32 12.48 -4.84
C THR A 84 -0.98 11.79 -5.02
N ARG A 85 -0.45 11.82 -6.25
CA ARG A 85 0.92 11.40 -6.52
C ARG A 85 1.93 12.11 -5.63
N MET A 86 1.75 13.40 -5.40
CA MET A 86 2.70 14.21 -4.63
C MET A 86 2.76 13.78 -3.16
N GLU A 87 1.63 13.47 -2.55
CA GLU A 87 1.58 12.93 -1.17
C GLU A 87 2.30 11.58 -1.10
N PHE A 88 2.05 10.68 -2.06
CA PHE A 88 2.74 9.40 -2.11
C PHE A 88 4.26 9.56 -2.26
N GLU A 89 4.73 10.40 -3.19
CA GLU A 89 6.18 10.57 -3.42
C GLU A 89 6.88 11.22 -2.22
N GLY A 90 6.18 12.03 -1.42
CA GLY A 90 6.69 12.55 -0.15
C GLY A 90 7.00 11.42 0.84
N LEU A 91 6.03 10.54 1.06
CA LEU A 91 6.16 9.37 1.94
C LEU A 91 7.19 8.37 1.39
N TRP A 92 7.24 8.18 0.07
CA TRP A 92 8.28 7.37 -0.56
C TRP A 92 9.67 7.96 -0.37
N GLY A 93 9.78 9.29 -0.31
CA GLY A 93 11.00 10.00 0.07
C GLY A 93 11.50 9.61 1.46
N GLU A 94 10.60 9.54 2.44
CA GLU A 94 10.93 9.07 3.80
C GLU A 94 11.35 7.60 3.80
N ALA A 95 10.64 6.76 3.05
CA ALA A 95 10.99 5.36 2.87
C ALA A 95 12.40 5.18 2.29
N LYS A 96 12.80 6.00 1.31
CA LYS A 96 14.17 5.99 0.75
C LYS A 96 15.24 6.38 1.76
N VAL A 97 14.94 7.30 2.68
CA VAL A 97 15.88 7.65 3.76
C VAL A 97 16.06 6.46 4.71
N LYS A 98 14.98 5.74 5.02
CA LYS A 98 15.02 4.56 5.89
C LYS A 98 15.63 3.33 5.22
N PHE A 99 15.38 3.14 3.93
CA PHE A 99 15.84 2.03 3.11
C PHE A 99 16.60 2.56 1.87
N PRO A 100 17.88 2.96 2.02
CA PRO A 100 18.64 3.56 0.92
C PRO A 100 18.75 2.69 -0.34
N GLU A 101 18.57 1.36 -0.25
CA GLU A 101 18.62 0.45 -1.39
C GLU A 101 17.45 0.56 -2.39
N ILE A 102 16.44 1.40 -2.12
CA ILE A 102 15.31 1.68 -3.04
C ILE A 102 15.44 3.05 -3.74
N GLY A 103 16.55 3.77 -3.51
CA GLY A 103 16.80 5.14 -3.96
C GLY A 103 17.63 5.28 -5.23
#